data_AF-A0A7W1FCR6-F1
#
_entry.id   AF-A0A7W1FCR6-F1
#
_cell.length_a   1.000
_cell.length_b   1.000
_cell.length_c   1.000
_cell.angle_alpha   90.00
_cell.angle_beta   90.00
_cell.angle_gamma   90.00
#
_symmetry.space_group_name_H-M   'P 1'
#
loop_
_entity.id
_entity.type
_entity.pdbx_description
1 polymer ?
#
loop_
_entity_poly.entity_id
_entity_poly.type
_entity_poly.pdbx_seq_one_letter_code
_entity_poly.pdbx_strand_id
1 'polypeptide(L)'
;MFDDLANYFYHKVWKDYQAFADAKDDGQSGTNNDLRLAIHAAESLYHLREHIPQTHQKNRSQIAAICPDYNLLGDIFNAAKHKVLTQGNPQITNAENIYEQVTLTRYEDVQGEYYFAEKVILVKLDNGSSKNIYEILTNVLNFWLIELHSLGVIEYREPVTIENKIPSRENSKLDLEITKGLNFKMNFQLLEYDYKTNTKKPVDLTGADIKFVISPLPSDVDVVLTNEETGEEIKQTMKLSEEQSHKIVKMNEQEASDFLMQIAKENSLFSGSLVEE
;
A
#
# COMPACT_ATOMS: atom_id res chain seq x y z
N MET A 1 25.79 -28.82 10.25
CA MET A 1 24.94 -29.72 9.41
C MET A 1 23.70 -28.98 8.92
N PHE A 2 23.11 -28.09 9.72
CA PHE A 2 21.98 -27.26 9.30
C PHE A 2 22.39 -25.91 8.70
N ASP A 3 23.69 -25.68 8.49
CA ASP A 3 24.27 -24.41 8.04
C ASP A 3 23.67 -23.95 6.71
N ASP A 4 23.47 -24.86 5.75
CA ASP A 4 22.83 -24.55 4.47
C ASP A 4 21.34 -24.16 4.64
N LEU A 5 20.62 -24.82 5.56
CA LEU A 5 19.22 -24.52 5.85
C LEU A 5 19.08 -23.18 6.58
N ALA A 6 19.94 -22.90 7.56
CA ALA A 6 19.99 -21.62 8.25
C ALA A 6 20.35 -20.49 7.26
N ASN A 7 21.33 -20.71 6.40
CA ASN A 7 21.72 -19.77 5.35
C ASN A 7 20.55 -19.49 4.40
N TYR A 8 19.85 -20.53 3.93
CA TYR A 8 18.67 -20.36 3.08
C TYR A 8 17.58 -19.57 3.81
N PHE A 9 17.29 -19.89 5.08
CA PHE A 9 16.30 -19.17 5.86
C PHE A 9 16.63 -17.67 5.97
N TYR A 10 17.83 -17.30 6.42
CA TYR A 10 18.18 -15.89 6.62
C TYR A 10 18.38 -15.12 5.30
N HIS A 11 19.01 -15.73 4.30
CA HIS A 11 19.36 -15.01 3.08
C HIS A 11 18.25 -14.98 2.03
N LYS A 12 17.28 -15.91 2.10
CA LYS A 12 16.17 -15.98 1.16
C LYS A 12 14.84 -15.70 1.85
N VAL A 13 14.41 -16.58 2.76
CA VAL A 13 13.06 -16.52 3.36
C VAL A 13 12.87 -15.23 4.16
N TRP A 14 13.80 -14.94 5.07
CA TRP A 14 13.71 -13.76 5.93
C TRP A 14 13.81 -12.46 5.12
N LYS A 15 14.72 -12.39 4.14
CA LYS A 15 14.88 -11.21 3.29
C LYS A 15 13.67 -10.92 2.41
N ASP A 16 13.08 -11.95 1.80
CA ASP A 16 11.89 -11.75 0.96
C ASP A 16 10.69 -11.30 1.80
N TYR A 17 10.53 -11.86 3.01
CA TYR A 17 9.51 -11.40 3.95
C TYR A 17 9.72 -9.93 4.36
N GLN A 18 10.95 -9.56 4.73
CA GLN A 18 11.28 -8.18 5.09
C GLN A 18 11.06 -7.22 3.93
N ALA A 19 11.46 -7.58 2.72
CA ALA A 19 11.25 -6.74 1.55
C ALA A 19 9.76 -6.43 1.32
N PHE A 20 8.88 -7.41 1.54
CA PHE A 20 7.43 -7.16 1.48
C PHE A 20 6.94 -6.31 2.67
N ALA A 21 7.38 -6.59 3.89
CA ALA A 21 6.99 -5.82 5.08
C ALA A 21 7.39 -4.34 4.95
N ASP A 22 8.61 -4.07 4.49
CA ASP A 22 9.12 -2.72 4.27
C ASP A 22 8.35 -2.01 3.14
N ALA A 23 8.07 -2.71 2.03
CA ALA A 23 7.32 -2.15 0.92
C ALA A 23 5.88 -1.80 1.30
N LYS A 24 5.21 -2.61 2.13
CA LYS A 24 3.85 -2.32 2.61
C LYS A 24 3.76 -0.93 3.26
N ASP A 25 4.83 -0.50 3.93
CA ASP A 25 4.87 0.73 4.71
C ASP A 25 5.51 1.93 3.97
N ASP A 26 5.94 1.75 2.71
CA ASP A 26 6.63 2.81 1.93
C ASP A 26 5.71 3.93 1.41
N GLY A 27 4.39 3.77 1.55
CA GLY A 27 3.40 4.76 1.13
C GLY A 27 3.20 4.87 -0.39
N GLN A 28 3.70 3.96 -1.22
CA GLN A 28 3.55 4.00 -2.69
C GLN A 28 2.59 2.92 -3.21
N SER A 29 1.58 3.29 -3.99
CA SER A 29 0.59 2.37 -4.57
C SER A 29 0.59 2.43 -6.10
N GLY A 30 0.08 1.39 -6.77
CA GLY A 30 -0.21 1.42 -8.21
C GLY A 30 0.84 0.78 -9.13
N THR A 31 2.03 0.43 -8.64
CA THR A 31 3.07 -0.26 -9.43
C THR A 31 3.01 -1.79 -9.37
N ASN A 32 2.08 -2.35 -8.58
CA ASN A 32 2.03 -3.78 -8.21
C ASN A 32 3.31 -4.31 -7.53
N ASN A 33 4.18 -3.43 -7.04
CA ASN A 33 5.44 -3.84 -6.40
C ASN A 33 5.18 -4.70 -5.17
N ASP A 34 4.27 -4.28 -4.30
CA ASP A 34 3.87 -4.97 -3.08
C ASP A 34 3.29 -6.35 -3.36
N LEU A 35 2.38 -6.44 -4.34
CA LEU A 35 1.80 -7.72 -4.75
C LEU A 35 2.91 -8.69 -5.20
N ARG A 36 3.85 -8.22 -6.03
CA ARG A 36 4.99 -9.03 -6.48
C ARG A 36 5.86 -9.49 -5.31
N LEU A 37 6.20 -8.59 -4.39
CA LEU A 37 7.00 -8.91 -3.20
C LEU A 37 6.26 -9.89 -2.27
N ALA A 38 4.94 -9.74 -2.10
CA ALA A 38 4.12 -10.67 -1.34
C ALA A 38 4.14 -12.08 -1.94
N ILE A 39 4.04 -12.20 -3.28
CA ILE A 39 4.15 -13.50 -3.97
C ILE A 39 5.54 -14.11 -3.83
N HIS A 40 6.60 -13.31 -3.90
CA HIS A 40 7.97 -13.80 -3.68
C HIS A 40 8.17 -14.30 -2.24
N ALA A 41 7.66 -13.56 -1.25
CA ALA A 41 7.68 -14.00 0.14
C ALA A 41 6.88 -15.30 0.33
N ALA A 42 5.73 -15.42 -0.33
CA ALA A 42 4.90 -16.63 -0.31
C ALA A 42 5.61 -17.85 -0.91
N GLU A 43 6.28 -17.67 -2.06
CA GLU A 43 7.10 -18.69 -2.70
C GLU A 43 8.19 -19.21 -1.74
N SER A 44 8.99 -18.30 -1.19
CA SER A 44 10.11 -18.65 -0.31
C SER A 44 9.65 -19.34 0.98
N LEU A 45 8.58 -18.85 1.61
CA LEU A 45 8.00 -19.46 2.81
C LEU A 45 7.37 -20.83 2.51
N TYR A 46 6.75 -21.00 1.34
CA TYR A 46 6.15 -22.28 0.94
C TYR A 46 7.23 -23.33 0.66
N HIS A 47 8.28 -22.98 -0.09
CA HIS A 47 9.34 -23.91 -0.49
C HIS A 47 10.40 -24.19 0.59
N LEU A 48 10.46 -23.44 1.68
CA LEU A 48 11.40 -23.71 2.79
C LEU A 48 11.36 -25.17 3.28
N ARG A 49 10.19 -25.80 3.27
CA ARG A 49 10.00 -27.22 3.62
C ARG A 49 10.93 -28.15 2.82
N GLU A 50 11.21 -27.83 1.56
CA GLU A 50 12.03 -28.65 0.66
C GLU A 50 13.51 -28.62 1.03
N HIS A 51 13.94 -27.64 1.81
CA HIS A 51 15.30 -27.50 2.32
C HIS A 51 15.52 -28.23 3.66
N ILE A 52 14.46 -28.73 4.29
CA ILE A 52 14.55 -29.47 5.56
C ILE A 52 15.02 -30.90 5.28
N PRO A 53 16.01 -31.44 6.03
CA PRO A 53 16.44 -32.83 5.85
C PRO A 53 15.27 -33.81 5.94
N GLN A 54 15.28 -34.82 5.07
CA GLN A 54 14.15 -35.75 4.90
C GLN A 54 13.71 -36.43 6.21
N THR A 55 14.63 -36.64 7.16
CA THR A 55 14.35 -37.20 8.49
C THR A 55 13.47 -36.32 9.38
N HIS A 56 13.43 -35.01 9.13
CA HIS A 56 12.66 -34.02 9.88
C HIS A 56 11.56 -33.36 9.05
N GLN A 57 11.52 -33.64 7.74
CA GLN A 57 10.61 -32.97 6.81
C GLN A 57 9.16 -33.40 7.05
N LYS A 58 8.35 -32.48 7.56
CA LYS A 58 6.89 -32.62 7.64
C LYS A 58 6.26 -32.56 6.24
N ASN A 59 5.25 -33.36 5.98
CA ASN A 59 4.46 -33.24 4.75
C ASN A 59 3.49 -32.05 4.83
N ARG A 60 2.92 -31.63 3.69
CA ARG A 60 2.01 -30.47 3.60
C ARG A 60 0.83 -30.59 4.56
N SER A 61 0.22 -31.78 4.66
CA SER A 61 -0.93 -32.03 5.55
C SER A 61 -0.57 -31.90 7.03
N GLN A 62 0.61 -32.39 7.43
CA GLN A 62 1.12 -32.24 8.80
C GLN A 62 1.36 -30.78 9.17
N ILE A 63 1.93 -29.99 8.25
CA ILE A 63 2.13 -28.55 8.47
C ILE A 63 0.78 -27.84 8.56
N ALA A 64 -0.13 -28.09 7.62
CA ALA A 64 -1.45 -27.45 7.58
C ALA A 64 -2.30 -27.75 8.82
N ALA A 65 -2.09 -28.89 9.48
CA ALA A 65 -2.75 -29.22 10.74
C ALA A 65 -2.30 -28.32 11.90
N ILE A 66 -1.09 -27.74 11.83
CA ILE A 66 -0.52 -26.86 12.85
C ILE A 66 -0.68 -25.39 12.45
N CYS A 67 -0.42 -25.08 11.18
CA CYS A 67 -0.52 -23.75 10.58
C CYS A 67 -1.43 -23.84 9.35
N PRO A 68 -2.76 -23.66 9.50
CA PRO A 68 -3.71 -23.75 8.38
C PRO A 68 -3.39 -22.78 7.23
N ASP A 69 -2.84 -21.60 7.56
CA ASP A 69 -2.43 -20.59 6.59
C ASP A 69 -1.31 -21.07 5.65
N TYR A 70 -0.51 -22.08 6.03
CA TYR A 70 0.48 -22.68 5.12
C TYR A 70 -0.16 -23.30 3.87
N ASN A 71 -1.36 -23.88 4.03
CA ASN A 71 -2.07 -24.46 2.89
C ASN A 71 -2.56 -23.36 1.93
N LEU A 72 -3.10 -22.27 2.50
CA LEU A 72 -3.55 -21.11 1.73
C LEU A 72 -2.37 -20.40 1.06
N LEU A 73 -1.22 -20.30 1.72
CA LEU A 73 0.00 -19.75 1.15
C LEU A 73 0.45 -20.51 -0.10
N GLY A 74 0.39 -21.84 -0.05
CA GLY A 74 0.66 -22.68 -1.21
C GLY A 74 -0.32 -22.40 -2.36
N ASP A 75 -1.60 -22.22 -2.07
CA ASP A 75 -2.61 -21.89 -3.10
C ASP A 75 -2.37 -20.49 -3.68
N ILE A 76 -1.97 -19.50 -2.87
CA ILE A 76 -1.57 -18.15 -3.30
C ILE A 76 -0.42 -18.20 -4.30
N PHE A 77 0.68 -18.84 -3.93
CA PHE A 77 1.84 -18.97 -4.80
C PHE A 77 1.50 -19.71 -6.10
N ASN A 78 0.83 -20.86 -5.99
CA ASN A 78 0.49 -21.66 -7.17
C ASN A 78 -0.48 -20.92 -8.10
N ALA A 79 -1.47 -20.22 -7.57
CA ALA A 79 -2.39 -19.43 -8.38
C ALA A 79 -1.65 -18.32 -9.12
N ALA A 80 -0.75 -17.58 -8.45
CA ALA A 80 0.06 -16.54 -9.10
C ALA A 80 0.93 -17.11 -10.22
N LYS A 81 1.50 -18.31 -10.04
CA LYS A 81 2.33 -19.00 -11.03
C LYS A 81 1.53 -19.55 -12.22
N HIS A 82 0.35 -20.13 -11.97
CA HIS A 82 -0.41 -20.89 -12.97
C HIS A 82 -1.64 -20.16 -13.51
N LYS A 83 -1.93 -18.96 -13.00
CA LYS A 83 -3.12 -18.14 -13.24
C LYS A 83 -4.43 -18.78 -12.76
N VAL A 84 -4.68 -20.05 -13.06
CA VAL A 84 -5.87 -20.82 -12.66
C VAL A 84 -5.46 -22.18 -12.10
N LEU A 85 -5.96 -22.52 -10.92
CA LEU A 85 -5.74 -23.82 -10.29
C LEU A 85 -6.91 -24.76 -10.57
N THR A 86 -6.61 -25.95 -11.09
CA THR A 86 -7.61 -26.96 -11.49
C THR A 86 -7.49 -28.27 -10.71
N GLN A 87 -6.52 -28.38 -9.80
CA GLN A 87 -6.21 -29.60 -9.05
C GLN A 87 -6.15 -29.32 -7.55
N GLY A 88 -6.46 -30.32 -6.71
CA GLY A 88 -6.14 -30.31 -5.28
C GLY A 88 -7.10 -29.56 -4.35
N ASN A 89 -8.30 -29.21 -4.80
CA ASN A 89 -9.31 -28.45 -4.03
C ASN A 89 -8.72 -27.17 -3.40
N PRO A 90 -8.20 -26.24 -4.22
CA PRO A 90 -7.53 -25.04 -3.73
C PRO A 90 -8.54 -24.10 -3.04
N GLN A 91 -8.08 -23.31 -2.08
CA GLN A 91 -8.91 -22.29 -1.42
C GLN A 91 -9.08 -21.03 -2.26
N ILE A 92 -8.18 -20.85 -3.25
CA ILE A 92 -8.30 -19.88 -4.32
C ILE A 92 -8.08 -20.53 -5.67
N THR A 93 -9.00 -20.29 -6.61
CA THR A 93 -8.91 -20.88 -7.95
C THR A 93 -8.23 -19.99 -8.98
N ASN A 94 -8.18 -18.66 -8.78
CA ASN A 94 -7.73 -17.70 -9.77
C ASN A 94 -6.76 -16.67 -9.18
N ALA A 95 -5.66 -16.36 -9.89
CA ALA A 95 -4.72 -15.31 -9.53
C ALA A 95 -5.37 -13.91 -9.41
N GLU A 96 -6.45 -13.65 -10.14
CA GLU A 96 -7.20 -12.38 -10.05
C GLU A 96 -7.86 -12.18 -8.68
N ASN A 97 -7.99 -13.25 -7.88
CA ASN A 97 -8.44 -13.15 -6.50
C ASN A 97 -7.34 -12.65 -5.54
N ILE A 98 -6.11 -12.49 -6.02
CA ILE A 98 -4.99 -11.91 -5.30
C ILE A 98 -4.81 -10.48 -5.82
N TYR A 99 -5.09 -9.49 -4.98
CA TYR A 99 -5.13 -8.11 -5.44
C TYR A 99 -4.68 -7.12 -4.37
N GLU A 100 -4.15 -6.00 -4.86
CA GLU A 100 -3.93 -4.81 -4.05
C GLU A 100 -5.25 -4.06 -3.85
N GLN A 101 -5.48 -3.60 -2.62
CA GLN A 101 -6.59 -2.74 -2.24
C GLN A 101 -6.06 -1.55 -1.44
N VAL A 102 -6.53 -0.37 -1.81
CA VAL A 102 -6.35 0.84 -1.01
C VAL A 102 -7.51 0.92 -0.02
N THR A 103 -7.19 0.91 1.27
CA THR A 103 -8.17 1.13 2.33
C THR A 103 -8.06 2.55 2.84
N LEU A 104 -9.18 3.27 2.85
CA LEU A 104 -9.29 4.58 3.47
C LEU A 104 -10.03 4.40 4.79
N THR A 105 -9.33 4.52 5.92
CA THR A 105 -9.94 4.33 7.24
C THR A 105 -10.23 5.68 7.89
N ARG A 106 -11.48 5.89 8.29
CA ARG A 106 -11.91 7.03 9.11
C ARG A 106 -11.57 6.79 10.58
N TYR A 107 -10.91 7.77 11.17
CA TYR A 107 -10.57 7.87 12.58
C TYR A 107 -11.11 9.19 13.15
N GLU A 108 -11.21 9.26 14.47
CA GLU A 108 -11.57 10.44 15.26
C GLU A 108 -10.50 10.66 16.36
N ASP A 109 -10.03 11.89 16.48
CA ASP A 109 -9.15 12.33 17.57
C ASP A 109 -9.70 13.62 18.22
N VAL A 110 -8.94 14.23 19.14
CA VAL A 110 -9.34 15.47 19.82
C VAL A 110 -9.48 16.69 18.88
N GLN A 111 -8.95 16.61 17.66
CA GLN A 111 -9.07 17.64 16.61
C GLN A 111 -10.20 17.34 15.61
N GLY A 112 -10.91 16.22 15.78
CA GLY A 112 -12.03 15.79 14.95
C GLY A 112 -11.70 14.60 14.06
N GLU A 113 -12.49 14.41 13.00
CA GLU A 113 -12.30 13.29 12.07
C GLU A 113 -11.02 13.46 11.23
N TYR A 114 -10.40 12.34 10.88
CA TYR A 114 -9.35 12.25 9.87
C TYR A 114 -9.39 10.93 9.14
N TYR A 115 -8.73 10.87 8.00
CA TYR A 115 -8.62 9.66 7.19
C TYR A 115 -7.15 9.25 7.08
N PHE A 116 -6.92 7.95 7.06
CA PHE A 116 -5.63 7.35 6.76
C PHE A 116 -5.80 6.37 5.61
N ALA A 117 -5.04 6.59 4.55
CA ALA A 117 -4.96 5.68 3.42
C ALA A 117 -3.81 4.71 3.63
N GLU A 118 -4.06 3.42 3.43
CA GLU A 118 -3.00 2.41 3.34
C GLU A 118 -3.29 1.45 2.19
N LYS A 119 -2.22 0.80 1.73
CA LYS A 119 -2.32 -0.34 0.82
C LYS A 119 -2.28 -1.64 1.61
N VAL A 120 -3.12 -2.57 1.18
CA VAL A 120 -3.17 -3.94 1.68
C VAL A 120 -3.23 -4.90 0.50
N ILE A 121 -2.52 -6.02 0.61
CA ILE A 121 -2.64 -7.12 -0.35
C ILE A 121 -3.61 -8.13 0.23
N LEU A 122 -4.71 -8.34 -0.48
CA LEU A 122 -5.77 -9.25 -0.08
C LEU A 122 -5.83 -10.46 -1.00
N VAL A 123 -6.33 -11.56 -0.45
CA VAL A 123 -6.73 -12.74 -1.19
C VAL A 123 -8.21 -13.01 -0.93
N LYS A 124 -9.01 -13.11 -1.99
CA LYS A 124 -10.42 -13.51 -1.91
C LYS A 124 -10.54 -15.02 -2.10
N LEU A 125 -11.05 -15.69 -1.08
CA LEU A 125 -11.29 -17.13 -1.07
C LEU A 125 -12.53 -17.48 -1.91
N ASP A 126 -12.59 -18.72 -2.39
CA ASP A 126 -13.73 -19.19 -3.19
C ASP A 126 -15.06 -19.22 -2.40
N ASN A 127 -14.99 -19.22 -1.07
CA ASN A 127 -16.16 -19.06 -0.19
C ASN A 127 -16.65 -17.61 -0.06
N GLY A 128 -16.01 -16.65 -0.74
CA GLY A 128 -16.34 -15.23 -0.76
C GLY A 128 -15.67 -14.39 0.33
N SER A 129 -15.06 -15.00 1.35
CA SER A 129 -14.29 -14.27 2.37
C SER A 129 -12.96 -13.76 1.83
N SER A 130 -12.36 -12.76 2.49
CA SER A 130 -11.05 -12.23 2.15
C SER A 130 -10.09 -12.33 3.34
N LYS A 131 -8.80 -12.54 3.06
CA LYS A 131 -7.72 -12.54 4.06
C LYS A 131 -6.60 -11.58 3.64
N ASN A 132 -5.93 -11.00 4.62
CA ASN A 132 -4.74 -10.18 4.41
C ASN A 132 -3.50 -11.08 4.22
N ILE A 133 -2.78 -10.91 3.11
CA ILE A 133 -1.61 -11.74 2.82
C ILE A 133 -0.49 -11.50 3.83
N TYR A 134 -0.37 -10.29 4.38
CA TYR A 134 0.63 -10.02 5.43
C TYR A 134 0.40 -10.87 6.68
N GLU A 135 -0.86 -11.09 7.08
CA GLU A 135 -1.21 -11.98 8.19
C GLU A 135 -0.84 -13.43 7.88
N ILE A 136 -1.18 -13.91 6.67
CA ILE A 136 -0.86 -15.26 6.22
C ILE A 136 0.66 -15.49 6.23
N LEU A 137 1.43 -14.57 5.64
CA LEU A 137 2.90 -14.64 5.58
C LEU A 137 3.50 -14.65 7.00
N THR A 138 3.00 -13.79 7.89
CA THR A 138 3.49 -13.68 9.26
C THR A 138 3.19 -14.94 10.07
N ASN A 139 1.99 -15.51 9.94
CA ASN A 139 1.63 -16.76 10.60
C ASN A 139 2.52 -17.93 10.16
N VAL A 140 2.80 -18.03 8.85
CA VAL A 140 3.68 -19.07 8.30
C VAL A 140 5.14 -18.85 8.70
N LEU A 141 5.62 -17.60 8.70
CA LEU A 141 6.96 -17.27 9.17
C LEU A 141 7.14 -17.65 10.64
N ASN A 142 6.17 -17.31 11.50
CA ASN A 142 6.21 -17.63 12.92
C ASN A 142 6.19 -19.14 13.18
N PHE A 143 5.41 -19.89 12.40
CA PHE A 143 5.49 -21.35 12.39
C PHE A 143 6.91 -21.82 12.08
N TRP A 144 7.54 -21.30 11.02
CA TRP A 144 8.90 -21.69 10.66
C TRP A 144 9.96 -21.29 11.69
N LEU A 145 9.83 -20.13 12.34
CA LEU A 145 10.72 -19.72 13.42
C LEU A 145 10.73 -20.74 14.57
N ILE A 146 9.54 -21.18 15.00
CA ILE A 146 9.39 -22.18 16.07
C ILE A 146 9.96 -23.53 15.64
N GLU A 147 9.62 -23.97 14.42
CA GLU A 147 10.08 -25.25 13.89
C GLU A 147 11.60 -25.31 13.73
N LEU A 148 12.20 -24.31 13.09
CA LEU A 148 13.65 -24.26 12.89
C LEU A 148 14.41 -24.15 14.21
N HIS A 149 13.89 -23.40 15.18
CA HIS A 149 14.44 -23.39 16.54
C HIS A 149 14.38 -24.77 17.18
N SER A 150 13.24 -25.46 17.10
CA SER A 150 13.07 -26.79 17.68
C SER A 150 14.02 -27.85 17.09
N LEU A 151 14.46 -27.64 15.85
CA LEU A 151 15.45 -28.49 15.16
C LEU A 151 16.90 -28.09 15.47
N GLY A 152 17.14 -27.01 16.21
CA GLY A 152 18.47 -26.46 16.48
C GLY A 152 19.13 -25.82 15.24
N VAL A 153 18.33 -25.39 14.27
CA VAL A 153 18.80 -24.75 13.03
C VAL A 153 19.12 -23.27 13.27
N ILE A 154 18.30 -22.60 14.06
CA ILE A 154 18.43 -21.17 14.39
C ILE A 154 18.32 -20.98 15.91
N GLU A 155 18.85 -19.86 16.39
CA GLU A 155 18.60 -19.39 17.76
C GLU A 155 17.15 -18.97 17.94
N TYR A 156 16.68 -18.98 19.19
CA TYR A 156 15.33 -18.56 19.50
C TYR A 156 15.11 -17.12 19.06
N ARG A 157 13.96 -16.88 18.43
CA ARG A 157 13.50 -15.55 18.05
C ARG A 157 12.05 -15.39 18.44
N GLU A 158 11.73 -14.25 19.03
CA GLU A 158 10.36 -13.88 19.32
C GLU A 158 9.51 -13.87 18.03
N PRO A 159 8.29 -14.44 18.06
CA PRO A 159 7.38 -14.37 16.93
C PRO A 159 7.10 -12.92 16.52
N VAL A 160 6.99 -12.69 15.21
CA VAL A 160 6.60 -11.39 14.67
C VAL A 160 5.13 -11.14 14.99
N THR A 161 4.84 -10.01 15.61
CA THR A 161 3.48 -9.57 15.94
C THR A 161 3.02 -8.49 14.98
N ILE A 162 1.82 -8.63 14.43
CA ILE A 162 1.19 -7.57 13.64
C ILE A 162 0.55 -6.58 14.60
N GLU A 163 1.10 -5.37 14.65
CA GLU A 163 0.61 -4.32 15.51
C GLU A 163 -0.54 -3.55 14.83
N ASN A 164 -1.71 -3.53 15.48
CA ASN A 164 -2.82 -2.67 15.08
C ASN A 164 -2.68 -1.31 15.75
N LYS A 165 -1.70 -0.52 15.29
CA LYS A 165 -1.50 0.86 15.76
C LYS A 165 -2.47 1.80 15.07
N ILE A 166 -3.09 2.69 15.85
CA ILE A 166 -3.85 3.82 15.31
C ILE A 166 -2.83 4.80 14.71
N PRO A 167 -2.92 5.11 13.41
CA PRO A 167 -1.97 5.99 12.75
C PRO A 167 -2.17 7.44 13.22
N SER A 168 -1.09 8.22 13.26
CA SER A 168 -1.18 9.66 13.50
C SER A 168 -1.78 10.38 12.29
N ARG A 169 -2.42 11.52 12.53
CA ARG A 169 -2.98 12.40 11.48
C ARG A 169 -1.94 12.80 10.42
N GLU A 170 -0.68 12.97 10.84
CA GLU A 170 0.43 13.42 9.99
C GLU A 170 0.90 12.35 8.98
N ASN A 171 0.65 11.07 9.25
CA ASN A 171 1.13 9.94 8.45
C ASN A 171 0.16 9.51 7.34
N SER A 172 -0.83 10.33 6.98
CA SER A 172 -1.96 9.96 6.11
C SER A 172 -1.67 9.88 4.60
N LYS A 173 -0.40 9.89 4.16
CA LYS A 173 -0.04 10.01 2.74
C LYS A 173 0.17 8.64 2.09
N LEU A 174 -0.61 8.40 1.03
CA LEU A 174 -0.40 7.32 0.07
C LEU A 174 -0.21 7.96 -1.30
N ASP A 175 0.98 7.84 -1.86
CA ASP A 175 1.31 8.29 -3.20
C ASP A 175 0.86 7.22 -4.21
N LEU A 176 0.23 7.66 -5.29
CA LEU A 176 -0.24 6.79 -6.36
C LEU A 176 0.63 6.97 -7.60
N GLU A 177 1.28 5.90 -8.04
CA GLU A 177 2.06 5.88 -9.27
C GLU A 177 1.30 5.10 -10.36
N ILE A 178 1.13 5.73 -11.52
CA ILE A 178 0.43 5.13 -12.68
C ILE A 178 1.36 5.16 -13.88
N THR A 179 1.65 3.99 -14.44
CA THR A 179 2.41 3.91 -15.70
C THR A 179 1.51 4.24 -16.89
N LYS A 180 1.87 5.29 -17.63
CA LYS A 180 1.14 5.73 -18.82
C LYS A 180 1.05 4.61 -19.86
N GLY A 181 -0.16 4.37 -20.38
CA GLY A 181 -0.41 3.40 -21.45
C GLY A 181 -0.61 1.97 -20.97
N LEU A 182 -0.56 1.71 -19.66
CA LEU A 182 -0.94 0.43 -19.07
C LEU A 182 -2.35 0.49 -18.48
N ASN A 183 -3.01 -0.66 -18.45
CA ASN A 183 -4.30 -0.81 -17.80
C ASN A 183 -4.13 -0.58 -16.29
N PHE A 184 -4.90 0.36 -15.76
CA PHE A 184 -4.91 0.68 -14.34
C PHE A 184 -6.17 0.08 -13.69
N LYS A 185 -5.97 -0.76 -12.68
CA LYS A 185 -7.05 -1.34 -11.86
C LYS A 185 -6.71 -1.10 -10.40
N MET A 186 -7.61 -0.43 -9.69
CA MET A 186 -7.45 -0.12 -8.27
C MET A 186 -8.72 -0.54 -7.54
N ASN A 187 -8.55 -1.23 -6.43
CA ASN A 187 -9.66 -1.58 -5.53
C ASN A 187 -9.63 -0.62 -4.34
N PHE A 188 -10.77 -0.09 -3.98
CA PHE A 188 -10.92 0.79 -2.81
C PHE A 188 -11.86 0.18 -1.79
N GLN A 189 -11.59 0.43 -0.52
CA GLN A 189 -12.53 0.15 0.57
C GLN A 189 -12.51 1.28 1.59
N LEU A 190 -13.67 1.88 1.84
CA LEU A 190 -13.85 2.79 2.96
C LEU A 190 -14.08 1.97 4.23
N LEU A 191 -13.33 2.30 5.27
CA LEU A 191 -13.39 1.67 6.59
C LEU A 191 -13.66 2.73 7.65
N GLU A 192 -14.24 2.31 8.76
CA GLU A 192 -14.37 3.09 9.99
C GLU A 192 -13.71 2.33 11.13
N TYR A 193 -12.97 3.05 11.98
CA TYR A 193 -12.35 2.48 13.16
C TYR A 193 -13.34 2.40 14.33
N ASP A 194 -13.58 1.19 14.84
CA ASP A 194 -14.35 0.98 16.07
C ASP A 194 -13.42 0.98 17.28
N TYR A 195 -13.43 2.08 18.03
CA TYR A 195 -12.61 2.28 19.23
C TYR A 195 -12.97 1.36 20.41
N LYS A 196 -14.17 0.77 20.43
CA LYS A 196 -14.57 -0.18 21.48
C LYS A 196 -14.00 -1.56 21.23
N THR A 197 -14.02 -2.01 19.98
CA THR A 197 -13.49 -3.32 19.59
C THR A 197 -12.04 -3.27 19.14
N ASN A 198 -11.47 -2.09 18.91
CA ASN A 198 -10.15 -1.88 18.35
C ASN A 198 -10.00 -2.57 16.98
N THR A 199 -11.02 -2.43 16.13
CA THR A 199 -11.07 -3.07 14.80
C THR A 199 -11.59 -2.12 13.72
N LYS A 200 -11.20 -2.37 12.47
CA LYS A 200 -11.69 -1.65 11.29
C LYS A 200 -12.95 -2.35 10.74
N LYS A 201 -13.98 -1.58 10.42
CA LYS A 201 -15.25 -2.09 9.87
C LYS A 201 -15.53 -1.47 8.50
N PRO A 202 -15.99 -2.24 7.50
CA PRO A 202 -16.43 -1.68 6.23
C PRO A 202 -17.57 -0.67 6.42
N VAL A 203 -17.45 0.48 5.76
CA VAL A 203 -18.57 1.42 5.63
C VAL A 203 -19.49 0.93 4.52
N ASP A 204 -20.79 0.86 4.78
CA ASP A 204 -21.79 0.56 3.75
C ASP A 204 -21.92 1.77 2.81
N LEU A 205 -21.55 1.57 1.55
CA LEU A 205 -21.62 2.58 0.50
C LEU A 205 -22.85 2.39 -0.40
N THR A 206 -23.82 1.55 0.01
CA THR A 206 -25.06 1.33 -0.75
C THR A 206 -25.82 2.65 -0.91
N GLY A 207 -25.97 3.10 -2.16
CA GLY A 207 -26.63 4.37 -2.48
C GLY A 207 -25.73 5.61 -2.42
N ALA A 208 -24.43 5.46 -2.14
CA ALA A 208 -23.48 6.57 -2.19
C ALA A 208 -23.10 6.94 -3.64
N ASP A 209 -22.86 8.23 -3.89
CA ASP A 209 -22.25 8.74 -5.13
C ASP A 209 -20.75 8.96 -4.90
N ILE A 210 -19.93 8.13 -5.51
CA ILE A 210 -18.47 8.16 -5.35
C ILE A 210 -17.86 8.88 -6.55
N LYS A 211 -17.21 10.02 -6.30
CA LYS A 211 -16.50 10.79 -7.32
C LYS A 211 -15.00 10.66 -7.10
N PHE A 212 -14.31 10.18 -8.13
CA PHE A 212 -12.86 10.15 -8.19
C PHE A 212 -12.40 11.10 -9.30
N VAL A 213 -11.54 12.05 -8.94
CA VAL A 213 -11.06 13.09 -9.85
C VAL A 213 -9.55 12.93 -9.98
N ILE A 214 -9.09 12.65 -11.20
CA ILE A 214 -7.67 12.76 -11.58
C ILE A 214 -7.51 14.06 -12.34
N SER A 215 -6.74 14.99 -11.78
CA SER A 215 -6.43 16.25 -12.44
C SER A 215 -4.93 16.31 -12.73
N PRO A 216 -4.53 16.77 -13.93
CA PRO A 216 -3.13 17.08 -14.16
C PRO A 216 -2.71 18.19 -13.19
N LEU A 217 -1.45 18.14 -12.76
CA LEU A 217 -0.86 19.25 -12.03
C LEU A 217 -0.90 20.51 -12.92
N PRO A 218 -1.28 21.68 -12.38
CA PRO A 218 -1.30 22.91 -13.16
C PRO A 218 0.13 23.24 -13.58
N SER A 219 0.42 23.16 -14.86
CA SER A 219 1.73 23.52 -15.43
C SER A 219 1.76 24.95 -15.94
N ASP A 220 0.62 25.46 -16.37
CA ASP A 220 0.40 26.84 -16.78
C ASP A 220 -0.73 27.41 -15.90
N VAL A 221 -0.50 28.58 -15.31
CA VAL A 221 -1.52 29.32 -14.54
C VAL A 221 -1.62 30.73 -15.08
N ASP A 222 -2.85 31.16 -15.33
CA ASP A 222 -3.14 32.53 -15.73
C ASP A 222 -3.22 33.41 -14.49
N VAL A 223 -2.33 34.40 -14.38
CA VAL A 223 -2.41 35.47 -13.39
C VAL A 223 -3.13 36.64 -14.05
N VAL A 224 -4.26 37.04 -13.45
CA VAL A 224 -5.06 38.19 -13.90
C VAL A 224 -4.94 39.28 -12.85
N LEU A 225 -4.45 40.44 -13.26
CA LEU A 225 -4.49 41.66 -12.45
C LEU A 225 -5.59 42.55 -12.99
N THR A 226 -6.54 42.93 -12.14
CA THR A 226 -7.63 43.84 -12.48
C THR A 226 -7.37 45.18 -11.82
N ASN A 227 -7.37 46.27 -12.60
CA ASN A 227 -7.36 47.62 -12.06
C ASN A 227 -8.74 47.95 -11.49
N GLU A 228 -8.82 48.26 -10.19
CA GLU A 228 -10.11 48.50 -9.52
C GLU A 228 -10.83 49.77 -10.00
N GLU A 229 -10.09 50.78 -10.47
CA GLU A 229 -10.68 52.06 -10.92
C GLU A 229 -11.19 51.97 -12.36
N THR A 230 -10.44 51.31 -13.25
CA THR A 230 -10.77 51.26 -14.68
C THR A 230 -11.49 49.98 -15.10
N GLY A 231 -11.37 48.91 -14.31
CA GLY A 231 -11.84 47.57 -14.66
C GLY A 231 -10.99 46.89 -15.75
N GLU A 232 -9.86 47.47 -16.14
CA GLU A 232 -8.96 46.85 -17.13
C GLU A 232 -8.24 45.65 -16.53
N GLU A 233 -8.15 44.56 -17.31
CA GLU A 233 -7.51 43.32 -16.91
C GLU A 233 -6.20 43.10 -17.69
N ILE A 234 -5.13 42.81 -16.95
CA ILE A 234 -3.86 42.35 -17.50
C ILE A 234 -3.75 40.86 -17.19
N LYS A 235 -3.77 40.04 -18.24
CA LYS A 235 -3.66 38.58 -18.13
C LYS A 235 -2.29 38.10 -18.61
N GLN A 236 -1.60 37.33 -17.77
CA GLN A 236 -0.32 36.73 -18.11
C GLN A 236 -0.26 35.27 -17.67
N THR A 237 0.07 34.39 -18.60
CA THR A 237 0.26 32.95 -18.31
C THR A 237 1.66 32.72 -17.77
N MET A 238 1.74 32.07 -16.62
CA MET A 238 2.97 31.70 -15.95
C MET A 238 3.14 30.18 -15.95
N LYS A 239 4.33 29.72 -16.35
CA LYS A 239 4.73 28.31 -16.22
C LYS A 239 5.17 28.03 -14.81
N LEU A 240 4.53 27.04 -14.18
CA LEU A 240 4.93 26.53 -12.88
C LEU A 240 5.94 25.40 -13.03
N SER A 241 6.92 25.36 -12.13
CA SER A 241 7.70 24.15 -11.88
C SER A 241 6.84 23.09 -11.20
N GLU A 242 7.25 21.83 -11.33
CA GLU A 242 6.55 20.69 -10.71
C GLU A 242 6.40 20.85 -9.19
N GLU A 243 7.43 21.34 -8.51
CA GLU A 243 7.40 21.63 -7.07
C GLU A 243 6.36 22.71 -6.73
N GLN A 244 6.29 23.79 -7.51
CA GLN A 244 5.30 24.84 -7.33
C GLN A 244 3.87 24.33 -7.57
N SER A 245 3.65 23.52 -8.61
CA SER A 245 2.36 22.90 -8.90
C SER A 245 1.91 22.00 -7.75
N HIS A 246 2.81 21.17 -7.20
CA HIS A 246 2.52 20.34 -6.03
C HIS A 246 2.21 21.14 -4.77
N LYS A 247 2.85 22.30 -4.60
CA LYS A 247 2.61 23.18 -3.47
C LYS A 247 1.22 23.82 -3.57
N ILE A 248 0.85 24.31 -4.75
CA ILE A 248 -0.44 24.99 -5.00
C ILE A 248 -1.63 24.05 -4.78
N VAL A 249 -1.54 22.79 -5.23
CA VAL A 249 -2.65 21.82 -5.07
C VAL A 249 -2.96 21.52 -3.59
N LYS A 250 -2.06 21.85 -2.67
CA LYS A 250 -2.23 21.66 -1.22
C LYS A 250 -2.71 22.92 -0.50
N MET A 251 -2.77 24.05 -1.19
CA MET A 251 -3.15 25.34 -0.64
C MET A 251 -4.65 25.58 -0.80
N ASN A 252 -5.24 26.37 0.10
CA ASN A 252 -6.54 26.97 -0.19
C ASN A 252 -6.41 28.07 -1.26
N GLU A 253 -7.54 28.59 -1.75
CA GLU A 253 -7.57 29.58 -2.84
C GLU A 253 -6.77 30.86 -2.50
N GLN A 254 -6.85 31.34 -1.26
CA GLN A 254 -6.12 32.53 -0.82
C GLN A 254 -4.61 32.27 -0.75
N GLU A 255 -4.20 31.18 -0.11
CA GLU A 255 -2.79 30.77 -0.01
C GLU A 255 -2.17 30.55 -1.39
N ALA A 256 -2.93 29.93 -2.30
CA ALA A 256 -2.52 29.72 -3.69
C ALA A 256 -2.34 31.04 -4.43
N SER A 257 -3.28 31.98 -4.27
CA SER A 257 -3.20 33.33 -4.84
C SER A 257 -1.98 34.09 -4.33
N ASP A 258 -1.76 34.12 -3.02
CA ASP A 258 -0.62 34.79 -2.40
C ASP A 258 0.72 34.21 -2.87
N PHE A 259 0.79 32.87 -2.98
CA PHE A 259 1.97 32.17 -3.48
C PHE A 259 2.22 32.45 -4.97
N LEU A 260 1.18 32.43 -5.80
CA LEU A 260 1.29 32.79 -7.22
C LEU A 260 1.75 34.23 -7.42
N MET A 261 1.25 35.17 -6.61
CA MET A 261 1.68 36.58 -6.63
C MET A 261 3.14 36.73 -6.21
N GLN A 262 3.61 35.96 -5.23
CA GLN A 262 5.02 35.93 -4.86
C GLN A 262 5.89 35.48 -6.04
N ILE A 263 5.54 34.36 -6.68
CA ILE A 263 6.29 33.84 -7.85
C ILE A 263 6.28 34.88 -8.98
N ALA A 264 5.15 35.55 -9.23
CA ALA A 264 5.05 36.53 -10.29
C ALA A 264 5.95 37.76 -10.05
N LYS A 265 6.07 38.21 -8.80
CA LYS A 265 7.01 39.27 -8.39
C LYS A 265 8.46 38.85 -8.59
N GLU A 266 8.82 37.64 -8.14
CA GLU A 266 10.18 37.09 -8.28
C GLU A 266 10.61 36.96 -9.75
N ASN A 267 9.68 36.58 -10.62
CA ASN A 267 9.90 36.47 -12.06
C ASN A 267 9.83 37.82 -12.80
N SER A 268 9.64 38.94 -12.09
CA SER A 268 9.50 40.28 -12.66
C SER A 268 8.44 40.37 -13.78
N LEU A 269 7.36 39.57 -13.68
CA LEU A 269 6.30 39.54 -14.70
C LEU A 269 5.61 40.91 -14.86
N PHE A 270 5.66 41.74 -13.81
CA PHE A 270 4.98 43.04 -13.74
C PHE A 270 5.92 44.23 -13.51
N SER A 271 7.22 44.11 -13.78
CA SER A 271 8.22 45.15 -13.46
C SER A 271 8.15 46.44 -14.30
N GLY A 272 7.08 46.64 -15.10
CA GLY A 272 7.00 47.70 -16.10
C GLY A 272 6.05 48.87 -15.83
N SER A 273 5.13 48.79 -14.85
CA SER A 273 4.02 49.78 -14.79
C SER A 273 3.38 50.02 -13.42
N LEU A 274 3.89 49.40 -12.35
CA LEU A 274 3.51 49.73 -10.98
C LEU A 274 4.60 50.58 -10.33
N VAL A 275 4.89 51.74 -10.92
CA VAL A 275 5.64 52.78 -10.20
C VAL A 275 4.61 53.45 -9.30
N GLU A 276 4.81 53.33 -7.99
CA GLU A 276 4.06 54.01 -6.95
C GLU A 276 3.89 55.51 -7.31
N GLU A 277 2.67 55.93 -7.62
CA GLU A 277 2.23 57.33 -7.47
C GLU A 277 1.58 57.53 -6.10
#